data_AF-A0A1F3X181-F1
#
_entry.id   AF-A0A1F3X181-F1
#
_cell.length_a   1.000
_cell.length_b   1.000
_cell.length_c   1.000
_cell.angle_alpha   90.00
_cell.angle_beta   90.00
_cell.angle_gamma   90.00
#
_symmetry.space_group_name_H-M   'P 1'
#
loop_
_entity.id
_entity.type
_entity.pdbx_description
1 polymer ?
#
loop_
_entity_poly.entity_id
_entity_poly.type
_entity_poly.pdbx_seq_one_letter_code
_entity_poly.pdbx_strand_id
1 'polypeptide(L)'
;MSLTCECGYDGDYSWYYITPDNYTTLKTKRRRRCSSCEKLIEISAVTLEFECWKEDANGNETPRASLFMCEECGDIHYSLMGLGFCVYPLDNMHELLAEYVAKYGRKA
;
A
#
# COMPACT_ATOMS: atom_id res chain seq x y z
N MET A 1 -5.40 5.72 7.82
CA MET A 1 -6.59 6.58 7.62
C MET A 1 -7.85 5.77 7.90
N SER A 2 -9.02 6.41 7.98
CA SER A 2 -10.30 5.68 7.98
C SER A 2 -10.63 5.20 6.56
N LEU A 3 -11.38 4.11 6.46
CA LEU A 3 -11.81 3.55 5.18
C LEU A 3 -12.74 4.52 4.43
N THR A 4 -12.32 4.97 3.25
CA THR A 4 -13.09 5.86 2.35
C THR A 4 -13.18 5.29 0.93
N CYS A 5 -14.25 5.63 0.22
CA CYS A 5 -14.35 5.37 -1.23
C CYS A 5 -13.76 6.52 -2.07
N GLU A 6 -13.43 7.63 -1.43
CA GLU A 6 -12.88 8.81 -2.10
C GLU A 6 -11.36 8.84 -1.90
N CYS A 7 -10.65 8.83 -3.02
CA CYS A 7 -9.20 9.03 -3.07
C CYS A 7 -8.99 10.54 -3.02
N GLY A 8 -8.73 11.06 -1.83
CA GLY A 8 -8.46 12.49 -1.65
C GLY A 8 -7.19 12.86 -2.41
N TYR A 9 -7.33 13.61 -3.50
CA TYR A 9 -6.23 14.35 -4.13
C TYR A 9 -6.04 15.72 -3.46
N ASP A 10 -6.22 15.79 -2.14
CA ASP A 10 -6.03 17.01 -1.36
C ASP A 10 -4.58 17.09 -0.88
N GLY A 11 -3.72 17.61 -1.75
CA GLY A 11 -2.38 18.06 -1.36
C GLY A 11 -1.41 18.20 -2.52
N ASP A 12 -0.58 19.25 -2.45
CA ASP A 12 0.69 19.39 -3.18
C ASP A 12 1.67 18.29 -2.74
N TYR A 13 1.32 17.02 -2.96
CA TYR A 13 2.18 15.91 -2.58
C TYR A 13 3.39 15.91 -3.49
N SER A 14 4.56 16.21 -2.93
CA SER A 14 5.82 16.18 -3.67
C SER A 14 6.22 14.77 -4.14
N TRP A 15 5.40 13.74 -3.91
CA TRP A 15 5.68 12.37 -4.30
C TRP A 15 4.39 11.59 -4.54
N TYR A 16 4.46 10.59 -5.43
CA TYR A 16 3.38 9.67 -5.76
C TYR A 16 3.90 8.22 -5.79
N TYR A 17 2.99 7.26 -5.82
CA TYR A 17 3.32 5.85 -6.00
C TYR A 17 2.53 5.26 -7.17
N ILE A 18 3.08 4.21 -7.76
CA ILE A 18 2.41 3.41 -8.78
C ILE A 18 1.85 2.17 -8.09
N THR A 19 0.54 1.97 -8.25
CA THR A 19 -0.13 0.76 -7.75
C THR A 19 0.30 -0.43 -8.62
N PRO A 20 0.89 -1.49 -8.03
CA PRO A 20 1.29 -2.67 -8.79
C PRO A 20 0.08 -3.50 -9.24
N ASP A 21 0.19 -4.08 -10.44
CA ASP A 21 -0.84 -4.99 -10.98
C ASP A 21 -0.74 -6.43 -10.44
N ASN A 22 0.47 -6.84 -10.02
CA ASN A 22 0.74 -8.20 -9.59
C ASN A 22 1.69 -8.25 -8.39
N TYR A 23 1.64 -9.38 -7.69
CA TYR A 23 2.65 -9.73 -6.69
C TYR A 23 4.03 -9.92 -7.32
N THR A 24 5.06 -9.56 -6.56
CA THR A 24 6.47 -9.79 -6.88
C THR A 24 7.15 -10.48 -5.71
N THR A 25 8.37 -10.96 -5.92
CA THR A 25 9.22 -11.48 -4.83
C THR A 25 10.19 -10.40 -4.37
N LEU A 26 10.51 -10.35 -3.07
CA LEU A 26 11.49 -9.40 -2.56
C LEU A 26 12.91 -9.70 -3.10
N LYS A 27 13.33 -8.94 -4.12
CA LYS A 27 14.65 -9.06 -4.79
C LYS A 27 15.76 -8.20 -4.16
N THR A 28 15.48 -7.51 -3.05
CA THR A 28 16.45 -6.60 -2.43
C THR A 28 17.58 -7.35 -1.70
N LYS A 29 18.78 -6.75 -1.65
CA LYS A 29 19.95 -7.32 -0.94
C LYS A 29 19.76 -7.48 0.57
N ARG A 30 18.79 -6.76 1.15
CA ARG A 30 18.48 -6.77 2.59
C ARG A 30 16.98 -7.01 2.75
N ARG A 31 16.62 -7.59 3.88
CA ARG A 31 15.22 -7.69 4.34
C ARG A 31 14.59 -6.30 4.40
N ARG A 32 13.28 -6.24 4.17
CA ARG A 32 12.48 -5.01 4.27
C ARG A 32 11.40 -5.18 5.34
N ARG A 33 10.78 -4.07 5.74
CA ARG A 33 9.59 -4.09 6.58
C ARG A 33 8.38 -3.84 5.72
N CYS A 34 7.28 -4.50 6.04
CA CYS A 34 5.98 -4.19 5.48
C CYS A 34 5.66 -2.72 5.79
N SER A 35 5.25 -1.95 4.78
CA SER A 35 4.85 -0.55 4.94
C SER A 35 3.59 -0.37 5.76
N SER A 36 2.80 -1.46 5.92
CA SER A 36 1.53 -1.45 6.62
C SER A 36 1.63 -2.00 8.06
N CYS A 37 2.10 -3.24 8.22
CA CYS A 37 2.14 -3.91 9.53
C CYS A 37 3.54 -3.94 10.17
N GLU A 38 4.53 -3.31 9.54
CA GLU A 38 5.94 -3.25 9.99
C GLU A 38 6.67 -4.59 10.18
N LYS A 39 6.01 -5.71 9.88
CA LYS A 39 6.57 -7.06 9.92
C LYS A 39 7.77 -7.16 8.99
N LEU A 40 8.79 -7.88 9.44
CA LEU A 40 9.98 -8.13 8.65
C LEU A 40 9.66 -9.11 7.51
N ILE A 41 9.99 -8.72 6.29
CA ILE A 41 9.82 -9.50 5.07
C ILE A 41 11.16 -10.18 4.74
N GLU A 42 11.12 -11.49 4.60
CA GLU A 42 12.27 -12.29 4.21
C GLU A 42 12.67 -12.06 2.76
N ILE A 43 13.96 -12.23 2.45
CA ILE A 43 14.45 -12.16 1.07
C ILE A 43 13.76 -13.27 0.27
N SER A 44 13.35 -12.99 -0.96
CA SER A 44 12.56 -13.87 -1.84
C SER A 44 11.13 -14.21 -1.40
N ALA A 45 10.63 -13.66 -0.29
CA ALA A 45 9.22 -13.79 0.06
C ALA A 45 8.32 -13.07 -0.95
N VAL A 46 7.05 -13.52 -1.05
CA VAL A 46 6.02 -12.87 -1.86
C VAL A 46 5.64 -11.54 -1.22
N THR A 47 5.61 -10.50 -2.03
CA THR A 47 5.40 -9.12 -1.61
C THR A 47 4.67 -8.33 -2.67
N LEU A 48 4.02 -7.26 -2.22
CA LEU A 48 3.52 -6.22 -3.10
C LEU A 48 4.50 -5.04 -3.10
N GLU A 49 5.04 -4.67 -4.26
CA GLU A 49 6.01 -3.57 -4.40
C GLU A 49 5.34 -2.33 -4.99
N PHE A 50 5.44 -1.21 -4.29
CA PHE A 50 4.94 0.08 -4.75
C PHE A 50 6.12 0.95 -5.16
N GLU A 51 6.26 1.18 -6.46
CA GLU A 51 7.25 2.10 -6.99
C GLU A 51 6.88 3.52 -6.59
N CYS A 52 7.83 4.22 -5.95
CA CYS A 52 7.60 5.55 -5.41
C CYS A 52 8.44 6.56 -6.19
N TRP A 53 7.84 7.68 -6.55
CA TRP A 53 8.46 8.74 -7.35
C TRP A 53 8.26 10.08 -6.65
N LYS A 54 9.24 10.96 -6.78
CA LYS A 54 9.20 12.32 -6.25
C LYS A 54 9.30 13.31 -7.40
N GLU A 55 8.38 14.26 -7.46
CA GLU A 55 8.41 15.36 -8.44
C GLU A 55 9.02 16.60 -7.78
N ASP A 56 9.92 17.28 -8.49
CA ASP A 56 10.47 18.57 -8.07
C ASP A 56 9.62 19.75 -8.57
N ALA A 57 9.93 20.97 -8.11
CA ALA A 57 9.19 22.17 -8.53
C ALA A 57 9.30 22.50 -10.03
N ASN A 58 10.23 21.85 -10.75
CA ASN A 58 10.41 21.99 -12.19
C ASN A 58 9.70 20.86 -12.98
N GLY A 59 9.01 19.95 -12.30
CA GLY A 59 8.35 18.79 -12.90
C GLY A 59 9.28 17.61 -13.21
N ASN A 60 10.52 17.60 -12.69
CA ASN A 60 11.41 16.46 -12.86
C ASN A 60 11.07 15.36 -11.86
N GLU A 61 10.89 14.14 -12.37
CA GLU A 61 10.61 12.96 -11.57
C GLU A 61 11.90 12.25 -11.17
N THR A 62 12.04 11.95 -9.88
CA THR A 62 13.17 11.22 -9.33
C THR A 62 12.68 9.98 -8.57
N PRO A 63 13.27 8.80 -8.81
CA PRO A 63 12.84 7.59 -8.14
C PRO A 63 13.17 7.67 -6.64
N ARG A 64 12.22 7.25 -5.82
CA ARG A 64 12.33 7.10 -4.36
C ARG A 64 12.43 5.62 -4.01
N ALA A 65 12.83 5.32 -2.77
CA ALA A 65 12.77 3.96 -2.26
C ALA A 65 11.33 3.41 -2.33
N SER A 66 11.16 2.28 -3.04
CA SER A 66 9.90 1.55 -3.12
C SER A 66 9.40 1.17 -1.73
N LEU A 67 8.08 1.15 -1.57
CA LEU A 67 7.41 0.56 -0.42
C LEU A 67 7.12 -0.91 -0.70
N PHE A 68 7.13 -1.72 0.34
CA PHE A 68 6.86 -3.16 0.22
C PHE A 68 5.78 -3.53 1.22
N MET A 69 4.74 -4.24 0.80
CA MET A 69 3.85 -4.96 1.71
C MET A 69 4.15 -6.45 1.69
N CYS A 70 3.97 -7.10 2.83
CA CYS A 70 3.93 -8.56 2.87
C CYS A 70 2.66 -9.08 2.18
N GLU A 71 2.67 -10.34 1.77
CA GLU A 71 1.54 -11.04 1.13
C GLU A 71 0.19 -10.74 1.81
N GLU A 72 0.09 -10.92 3.14
CA GLU A 72 -1.16 -10.70 3.89
C GLU A 72 -1.72 -9.27 3.77
N CYS A 73 -0.88 -8.24 3.97
CA CYS A 73 -1.31 -6.86 3.78
C CYS A 73 -1.61 -6.54 2.31
N GLY A 74 -0.89 -7.17 1.38
CA GLY A 74 -1.17 -7.06 -0.07
C GLY A 74 -2.54 -7.62 -0.44
N ASP A 75 -2.94 -8.75 0.14
CA ASP A 75 -4.25 -9.36 -0.10
C ASP A 75 -5.37 -8.47 0.39
N ILE A 76 -5.20 -7.87 1.58
CA ILE A 76 -6.15 -6.91 2.12
C ILE A 76 -6.23 -5.67 1.21
N HIS A 77 -5.08 -5.13 0.81
CA HIS A 77 -5.00 -3.97 -0.07
C HIS A 77 -5.75 -4.22 -1.38
N TYR A 78 -5.46 -5.32 -2.08
CA TYR A 78 -6.18 -5.68 -3.31
C TYR A 78 -7.65 -5.94 -3.09
N SER A 79 -8.02 -6.59 -1.99
CA SER A 79 -9.43 -6.85 -1.68
C SER A 79 -10.21 -5.55 -1.47
N LEU A 80 -9.66 -4.62 -0.69
CA LEU A 80 -10.29 -3.32 -0.43
C LEU A 80 -10.35 -2.46 -1.69
N MET A 81 -9.28 -2.40 -2.49
CA MET A 81 -9.30 -1.71 -3.78
C MET A 81 -10.29 -2.34 -4.76
N GLY A 82 -10.35 -3.68 -4.82
CA GLY A 82 -11.29 -4.41 -5.67
C GLY A 82 -12.76 -4.20 -5.29
N LEU A 83 -13.01 -3.87 -4.02
CA LEU A 83 -14.33 -3.45 -3.53
C LEU A 83 -14.64 -1.96 -3.80
N GLY A 84 -13.70 -1.21 -4.36
CA GLY A 84 -13.86 0.22 -4.68
C GLY A 84 -13.51 1.16 -3.52
N PHE A 85 -12.78 0.69 -2.50
CA PHE A 85 -12.23 1.57 -1.47
C PHE A 85 -10.88 2.14 -1.89
N CYS A 86 -10.64 3.38 -1.49
CA CYS A 86 -9.36 4.05 -1.63
C CYS A 86 -8.50 3.73 -0.42
N VAL A 87 -7.40 3.01 -0.65
CA VAL A 87 -6.44 2.60 0.37
C VAL A 87 -5.03 2.93 -0.10
N TYR A 88 -4.19 3.42 0.81
CA TYR A 88 -2.84 3.88 0.47
C TYR A 88 -1.76 2.91 0.98
N PRO A 89 -0.58 2.88 0.34
CA PRO A 89 0.49 1.95 0.70
C PRO A 89 1.04 2.08 2.12
N LEU A 90 0.81 3.22 2.76
CA LEU A 90 1.23 3.54 4.13
C LEU A 90 0.11 3.37 5.16
N ASP A 91 -1.10 3.03 4.74
CA ASP A 91 -2.18 2.74 5.67
C ASP A 91 -1.97 1.41 6.39
N ASN A 92 -2.53 1.30 7.60
CA ASN A 92 -2.62 0.04 8.31
C ASN A 92 -3.78 -0.79 7.75
N MET A 93 -3.46 -1.80 6.94
CA MET A 93 -4.41 -2.66 6.25
C MET A 93 -5.26 -3.47 7.24
N HIS A 94 -4.70 -3.86 8.38
CA HIS A 94 -5.46 -4.61 9.39
C HIS A 94 -6.53 -3.74 10.07
N GLU A 95 -6.21 -2.47 10.35
CA GLU A 95 -7.19 -1.52 10.88
C GLU A 95 -8.29 -1.23 9.86
N LEU A 96 -7.93 -1.03 8.59
CA LEU A 96 -8.90 -0.82 7.50
C LEU A 96 -9.81 -2.03 7.29
N LEU A 97 -9.25 -3.25 7.36
CA LEU A 97 -10.04 -4.47 7.30
C LEU A 97 -10.99 -4.59 8.50
N ALA A 98 -10.51 -4.27 9.71
CA ALA A 98 -11.35 -4.28 10.91
C ALA A 98 -12.51 -3.26 10.79
N GLU A 99 -12.23 -2.07 10.25
CA GLU A 99 -13.26 -1.06 9.98
C GLU A 99 -14.26 -1.53 8.93
N TYR A 100 -13.79 -2.14 7.83
CA TYR A 100 -14.66 -2.74 6.81
C TYR A 100 -15.60 -3.78 7.43
N VAL A 101 -15.06 -4.72 8.21
CA VAL A 101 -15.86 -5.75 8.89
C VAL A 101 -16.85 -5.14 9.89
N ALA A 102 -16.46 -4.10 10.63
CA ALA A 102 -17.35 -3.44 11.58
C ALA A 102 -18.53 -2.72 10.89
N LYS A 103 -18.31 -2.11 9.72
CA LYS A 103 -19.32 -1.35 8.97
C LYS A 103 -20.20 -2.23 8.06
N TYR A 104 -19.58 -3.17 7.35
CA TYR A 104 -20.21 -3.93 6.28
C TYR A 104 -20.29 -5.43 6.55
N GLY A 105 -19.57 -5.92 7.57
CA GLY A 105 -19.62 -7.32 7.98
C GLY A 105 -21.04 -7.72 8.36
N ARG A 106 -21.45 -8.90 7.90
CA ARG A 106 -22.77 -9.45 8.22
C ARG A 106 -22.84 -9.67 9.72
N LYS A 107 -23.70 -8.91 10.41
CA LYS A 107 -24.00 -9.16 11.82
C LYS A 107 -24.79 -10.47 11.89
N ALA A 108 -24.26 -11.43 12.64
CA ALA A 108 -24.93 -12.68 12.95
C ALA A 108 -26.20 -12.44 13.77
#